data_AF-A0A7C3GLA2-F1
#
_entry.id   AF-A0A7C3GLA2-F1
#
_cell.length_a   1.000
_cell.length_b   1.000
_cell.length_c   1.000
_cell.angle_alpha   90.00
_cell.angle_beta   90.00
_cell.angle_gamma   90.00
#
_symmetry.space_group_name_H-M   'P 1'
#
loop_
_entity.id
_entity.type
_entity.pdbx_description
1 polymer ?
#
loop_
_entity_poly.entity_id
_entity_poly.type
_entity_poly.pdbx_seq_one_letter_code
_entity_poly.pdbx_strand_id
1 'polypeptide(L)'
;MIRIIFAIVLLLHGLIHLLGFVVPWRLATLEEMPYKTTVLAGALDVGEAGIRAVGLLWLLAAIGFMAAAGALFTLRPWWAAVTLGTTLFSLTVCILGWPEARFGALINLAILAFLFVAGRMAWLGQ
;
A
#
# COMPACT_ATOMS: atom_id res chain seq x y z
N MET A 1 10.90 16.10 -12.87
CA MET A 1 9.44 15.90 -13.11
C MET A 1 8.99 14.50 -12.71
N ILE A 2 9.53 13.45 -13.32
CA ILE A 2 9.25 12.03 -12.99
C ILE A 2 9.28 11.67 -11.48
N ARG A 3 10.24 12.20 -10.71
CA ARG A 3 10.32 11.99 -9.26
C ARG A 3 9.08 12.51 -8.54
N ILE A 4 8.62 13.71 -8.91
CA ILE A 4 7.44 14.33 -8.32
C ILE A 4 6.20 13.50 -8.67
N ILE A 5 6.07 13.08 -9.92
CA ILE A 5 4.98 12.20 -10.36
C ILE A 5 4.99 10.91 -9.55
N PHE A 6 6.15 10.26 -9.41
CA PHE A 6 6.25 9.03 -8.64
C PHE A 6 5.95 9.23 -7.15
N ALA A 7 6.41 10.32 -6.55
CA ALA A 7 6.07 10.65 -5.16
C ALA A 7 4.57 10.91 -4.98
N ILE A 8 3.90 11.55 -5.94
CA ILE A 8 2.44 11.70 -5.96
C ILE A 8 1.76 10.34 -6.07
N VAL A 9 2.24 9.44 -6.93
CA VAL A 9 1.71 8.06 -7.04
C VAL A 9 1.82 7.34 -5.69
N LEU A 10 2.98 7.40 -5.03
CA LEU A 10 3.16 6.80 -3.70
C LEU A 10 2.20 7.40 -2.68
N LEU A 11 2.04 8.72 -2.67
CA LEU A 11 1.13 9.41 -1.74
C LEU A 11 -0.32 9.00 -1.96
N LEU A 12 -0.81 9.04 -3.21
CA LEU A 12 -2.18 8.68 -3.56
C LEU A 12 -2.47 7.20 -3.28
N HIS A 13 -1.53 6.31 -3.61
CA HIS A 13 -1.65 4.90 -3.29
C HIS A 13 -1.71 4.68 -1.77
N GLY A 14 -0.83 5.33 -1.00
CA GLY A 14 -0.85 5.32 0.45
C GLY A 14 -2.19 5.80 1.05
N LEU A 15 -2.79 6.85 0.47
CA LEU A 15 -4.10 7.34 0.90
C LEU A 15 -5.22 6.32 0.65
N ILE A 16 -5.17 5.58 -0.47
CA ILE A 16 -6.16 4.52 -0.76
C ILE A 16 -6.08 3.39 0.27
N HIS A 17 -4.89 3.09 0.81
CA HIS A 17 -4.75 2.09 1.89
C HIS A 17 -5.51 2.46 3.16
N LEU A 18 -5.81 3.74 3.39
CA LEU A 18 -6.65 4.15 4.53
C LEU A 18 -8.06 3.56 4.45
N LEU A 19 -8.59 3.28 3.25
CA LEU A 19 -9.90 2.61 3.08
C LEU A 19 -9.90 1.23 3.74
N GLY A 20 -8.81 0.48 3.57
CA GLY A 20 -8.60 -0.82 4.20
C GLY A 20 -8.43 -0.75 5.73
N PHE A 21 -8.20 0.43 6.31
CA PHE A 21 -8.23 0.65 7.75
C PHE A 21 -9.62 1.08 8.24
N VAL A 22 -10.24 2.06 7.60
CA VAL A 22 -11.51 2.64 8.10
C VAL A 22 -12.68 1.65 8.02
N VAL A 23 -12.71 0.77 7.01
CA VAL A 23 -13.79 -0.20 6.84
C VAL A 23 -13.78 -1.27 7.95
N PRO A 24 -12.68 -2.00 8.22
CA PRO A 24 -12.63 -2.95 9.34
C PRO A 24 -12.90 -2.34 10.71
N TRP A 25 -12.57 -1.07 10.90
CA TRP A 25 -12.82 -0.32 12.13
C TRP A 25 -14.21 0.33 12.18
N ARG A 26 -15.03 0.14 11.14
CA ARG A 26 -16.40 0.68 11.02
C ARG A 26 -16.44 2.21 11.20
N LEU A 27 -15.38 2.90 10.77
CA LEU A 27 -15.30 4.37 10.79
C LEU A 27 -16.00 4.99 9.57
N ALA A 28 -16.21 4.20 8.51
CA ALA A 28 -16.96 4.57 7.32
C ALA A 28 -17.63 3.33 6.71
N THR A 29 -18.74 3.55 6.03
CA THR A 29 -19.43 2.53 5.21
C THR A 29 -19.23 2.89 3.75
N LEU A 30 -18.70 1.97 2.96
CA LEU A 30 -18.44 2.14 1.52
C LEU A 30 -19.16 1.04 0.76
N GLU A 31 -19.91 1.40 -0.29
CA GLU A 31 -20.67 0.43 -1.09
C GLU A 31 -19.74 -0.55 -1.81
N GLU A 32 -18.60 -0.07 -2.29
CA GLU A 32 -17.62 -0.85 -3.04
C GLU A 32 -16.70 -1.71 -2.14
N MET A 33 -16.66 -1.44 -0.84
CA MET A 33 -15.87 -2.18 0.16
C MET A 33 -16.72 -2.46 1.40
N PRO A 34 -17.67 -3.41 1.31
CA PRO A 34 -18.51 -3.76 2.44
C PRO A 34 -17.69 -4.38 3.58
N TYR A 35 -18.13 -4.13 4.81
CA TYR A 35 -17.54 -4.76 5.99
C TYR A 35 -17.67 -6.28 5.91
N LYS A 36 -16.56 -6.99 6.14
CA LYS A 36 -16.48 -8.45 6.25
C LYS A 36 -15.38 -8.84 7.23
N THR A 37 -15.47 -10.03 7.82
CA THR A 37 -14.42 -10.59 8.69
C THR A 37 -13.54 -11.61 7.96
N THR A 38 -13.78 -11.84 6.67
CA THR A 38 -13.04 -12.80 5.86
C THR A 38 -11.93 -12.16 5.04
N VAL A 39 -10.84 -12.91 4.85
CA VAL A 39 -9.69 -12.59 4.00
C VAL A 39 -9.51 -13.68 2.93
N LEU A 40 -8.54 -13.48 2.03
CA LEU A 40 -8.17 -14.44 0.98
C LEU A 40 -9.39 -14.87 0.15
N ALA A 41 -10.10 -13.91 -0.43
CA ALA A 41 -11.31 -14.16 -1.24
C ALA A 41 -12.43 -14.91 -0.50
N GLY A 42 -12.50 -14.79 0.83
CA GLY A 42 -13.50 -15.47 1.65
C GLY A 42 -13.05 -16.84 2.18
N ALA A 43 -11.84 -17.28 1.88
CA ALA A 43 -11.34 -18.60 2.27
C ALA A 43 -11.06 -18.73 3.78
N LEU A 44 -10.82 -17.62 4.48
CA LEU A 44 -10.52 -17.62 5.91
C LEU A 44 -11.30 -16.51 6.62
N ASP A 45 -12.09 -16.87 7.62
CA ASP A 45 -12.69 -15.92 8.57
C ASP A 45 -11.74 -15.69 9.74
N VAL A 46 -11.34 -14.44 9.95
CA VAL A 46 -10.45 -14.03 11.05
C VAL A 46 -11.20 -13.40 12.22
N GLY A 47 -12.54 -13.32 12.13
CA GLY A 47 -13.39 -12.69 13.12
C GLY A 47 -13.17 -11.18 13.23
N GLU A 48 -13.88 -10.56 14.17
CA GLU A 48 -13.86 -9.10 14.34
C GLU A 48 -12.50 -8.56 14.81
N ALA A 49 -11.87 -9.22 15.79
CA ALA A 49 -10.54 -8.82 16.26
C ALA A 49 -9.49 -8.99 15.17
N GLY A 50 -9.55 -10.09 14.41
CA GLY A 50 -8.62 -10.37 13.32
C GLY A 50 -8.76 -9.37 12.17
N ILE A 51 -9.99 -9.01 11.77
CA ILE A 51 -10.14 -8.04 10.68
C ILE A 51 -9.68 -6.63 11.10
N ARG A 52 -9.88 -6.23 12.37
CA ARG A 52 -9.32 -4.97 12.88
C ARG A 52 -7.79 -4.98 12.89
N ALA A 53 -7.18 -6.12 13.22
CA ALA A 53 -5.73 -6.30 13.13
C ALA A 53 -5.24 -6.21 11.68
N VAL A 54 -5.96 -6.81 10.73
CA VAL A 54 -5.69 -6.63 9.29
C VAL A 54 -5.81 -5.14 8.91
N GLY A 55 -6.81 -4.43 9.42
CA GLY A 55 -6.94 -2.98 9.25
C GLY A 55 -5.72 -2.18 9.72
N LEU A 56 -5.07 -2.60 10.81
CA LEU A 56 -3.82 -1.97 11.25
C LEU A 56 -2.66 -2.22 10.28
N LEU A 57 -2.63 -3.38 9.60
CA LEU A 57 -1.66 -3.63 8.53
C LEU A 57 -1.88 -2.68 7.34
N TRP A 58 -3.14 -2.42 6.97
CA TRP A 58 -3.47 -1.41 5.95
C TRP A 58 -2.99 0.00 6.36
N LEU A 59 -3.23 0.39 7.61
CA LEU A 59 -2.74 1.68 8.14
C LEU A 59 -1.21 1.76 8.11
N LEU A 60 -0.51 0.68 8.48
CA LEU A 60 0.95 0.64 8.42
C LEU A 60 1.47 0.79 6.98
N ALA A 61 0.80 0.18 6.00
CA ALA A 61 1.12 0.36 4.59
C ALA A 61 0.91 1.82 4.15
N ALA A 62 -0.20 2.45 4.55
CA ALA A 62 -0.48 3.86 4.27
C ALA A 62 0.63 4.78 4.81
N ILE A 63 1.02 4.60 6.08
CA ILE A 63 2.11 5.36 6.71
C ILE A 63 3.43 5.14 5.99
N GLY A 64 3.75 3.88 5.64
CA GLY A 64 4.97 3.56 4.89
C GLY A 64 5.04 4.28 3.54
N PHE A 65 3.93 4.32 2.80
CA PHE A 65 3.88 5.00 1.50
C PHE A 65 3.95 6.52 1.63
N MET A 66 3.30 7.10 2.64
CA MET A 66 3.44 8.53 2.96
C MET A 66 4.87 8.89 3.33
N ALA A 67 5.53 8.07 4.16
CA ALA A 67 6.92 8.23 4.52
C ALA A 67 7.83 8.13 3.29
N ALA A 68 7.62 7.13 2.43
CA ALA A 68 8.36 6.97 1.18
C ALA A 68 8.16 8.16 0.23
N ALA A 69 6.94 8.66 0.08
CA ALA A 69 6.63 9.84 -0.72
C ALA A 69 7.35 11.08 -0.16
N GLY A 70 7.24 11.34 1.14
CA GLY A 70 7.91 12.46 1.80
C GLY A 70 9.44 12.39 1.69
N ALA A 71 10.02 11.19 1.86
CA ALA A 71 11.44 10.93 1.67
C ALA A 71 11.89 11.26 0.26
N LEU A 72 11.13 10.81 -0.75
CA LEU A 72 11.42 11.06 -2.16
C LEU A 72 11.27 12.54 -2.52
N PHE A 73 10.26 13.22 -1.97
CA PHE A 73 10.06 14.66 -2.14
C PHE A 73 11.23 15.47 -1.56
N THR A 74 11.76 15.03 -0.41
CA THR A 74 12.85 15.71 0.32
C THR A 74 14.23 15.12 0.05
N LEU A 75 14.37 14.26 -0.95
CA LEU A 75 15.64 13.66 -1.41
C LEU A 75 16.40 12.89 -0.33
N ARG A 76 15.68 12.21 0.56
CA ARG A 76 16.32 11.39 1.60
C ARG A 76 16.86 10.09 0.98
N PRO A 77 18.11 9.69 1.26
CA PRO A 77 18.74 8.54 0.58
C PRO A 77 18.05 7.20 0.85
N TRP A 78 17.26 7.10 1.93
CA TRP A 78 16.54 5.90 2.31
C TRP A 78 15.18 5.72 1.62
N TRP A 79 14.77 6.66 0.74
CA TRP A 79 13.46 6.61 0.09
C TRP A 79 13.21 5.28 -0.63
N ALA A 80 14.20 4.80 -1.39
CA ALA A 80 14.05 3.60 -2.23
C ALA A 80 13.90 2.33 -1.39
N ALA A 81 14.65 2.22 -0.29
CA ALA A 81 14.56 1.10 0.64
C ALA A 81 13.19 1.04 1.32
N VAL A 82 12.68 2.19 1.77
CA VAL A 82 11.33 2.27 2.36
C VAL A 82 10.26 1.98 1.32
N THR A 83 10.34 2.55 0.11
CA THR A 83 9.39 2.23 -0.98
C THR A 83 9.35 0.73 -1.25
N LEU A 84 10.52 0.08 -1.40
CA LEU A 84 10.59 -1.35 -1.67
C LEU A 84 9.95 -2.16 -0.55
N GLY A 85 10.36 -1.93 0.70
CA GLY A 85 9.85 -2.64 1.87
C GLY A 85 8.34 -2.47 2.03
N THR A 86 7.84 -1.23 1.96
CA THR A 86 6.40 -0.93 2.03
C THR A 86 5.63 -1.56 0.88
N THR A 87 6.17 -1.56 -0.35
CA THR A 87 5.47 -2.13 -1.51
C THR A 87 5.32 -3.64 -1.40
N LEU A 88 6.37 -4.34 -0.95
CA LEU A 88 6.30 -5.79 -0.72
C LEU A 88 5.32 -6.14 0.39
N PHE A 89 5.37 -5.40 1.50
CA PHE A 89 4.41 -5.56 2.59
C PHE A 89 2.97 -5.29 2.13
N SER A 90 2.76 -4.17 1.42
CA SER A 90 1.47 -3.77 0.87
C SER A 90 0.92 -4.81 -0.12
N LEU A 91 1.77 -5.42 -0.95
CA LEU A 91 1.35 -6.46 -1.88
C LEU A 91 0.77 -7.66 -1.12
N THR A 92 1.41 -8.08 -0.04
CA THR A 92 0.88 -9.14 0.84
C THR A 92 -0.48 -8.75 1.43
N VAL A 93 -0.62 -7.52 1.92
CA VAL A 93 -1.89 -7.00 2.46
C VAL A 93 -3.00 -6.97 1.39
N CYS A 94 -2.68 -6.57 0.16
CA CYS A 94 -3.63 -6.61 -0.96
C CYS A 94 -4.04 -8.04 -1.33
N ILE A 95 -3.14 -9.03 -1.23
CA ILE A 95 -3.48 -10.44 -1.44
C ILE A 95 -4.45 -10.94 -0.36
N LEU A 96 -4.24 -10.53 0.90
CA LEU A 96 -5.20 -10.81 1.98
C LEU A 96 -6.57 -10.17 1.72
N GLY A 97 -6.61 -8.94 1.20
CA GLY A 97 -7.84 -8.21 0.85
C GLY A 97 -8.42 -8.54 -0.53
N TRP A 98 -8.04 -9.65 -1.15
CA TRP A 98 -8.56 -10.05 -2.46
C TRP A 98 -10.06 -10.42 -2.38
N PRO A 99 -10.88 -10.13 -3.42
CA PRO A 99 -10.55 -9.47 -4.70
C PRO A 99 -10.65 -7.95 -4.71
N GLU A 100 -11.20 -7.32 -3.67
CA GLU A 100 -11.48 -5.87 -3.65
C GLU A 100 -10.20 -5.05 -3.80
N ALA A 101 -9.09 -5.55 -3.25
CA ALA A 101 -7.77 -4.91 -3.31
C ALA A 101 -6.97 -5.15 -4.60
N ARG A 102 -7.53 -5.79 -5.63
CA ARG A 102 -6.79 -6.16 -6.86
C ARG A 102 -6.11 -4.98 -7.57
N PHE A 103 -6.73 -3.80 -7.57
CA PHE A 103 -6.13 -2.60 -8.18
C PHE A 103 -4.93 -2.11 -7.37
N GLY A 104 -5.01 -2.20 -6.04
CA GLY A 104 -3.86 -1.93 -5.18
C GLY A 104 -2.70 -2.88 -5.46
N ALA A 105 -2.97 -4.17 -5.69
CA ALA A 105 -1.96 -5.14 -6.09
C ALA A 105 -1.30 -4.78 -7.44
N LEU A 106 -2.08 -4.37 -8.44
CA LEU A 106 -1.54 -3.92 -9.73
C LEU A 106 -0.65 -2.68 -9.59
N ILE A 107 -1.04 -1.71 -8.77
CA ILE A 107 -0.22 -0.53 -8.48
C ILE A 107 1.09 -0.94 -7.79
N ASN A 108 1.05 -1.87 -6.83
CA ASN A 108 2.27 -2.39 -6.20
C ASN A 108 3.22 -3.04 -7.22
N LEU A 109 2.70 -3.82 -8.17
CA LEU A 109 3.52 -4.39 -9.25
C LEU A 109 4.15 -3.32 -10.14
N ALA A 110 3.40 -2.26 -10.47
CA ALA A 110 3.94 -1.13 -11.23
C ALA A 110 5.04 -0.38 -10.47
N ILE A 111 4.89 -0.19 -9.16
CA ILE A 111 5.92 0.40 -8.29
C ILE A 111 7.18 -0.47 -8.26
N LEU A 112 7.04 -1.78 -8.10
CA LEU A 112 8.18 -2.71 -8.11
C LEU A 112 8.91 -2.70 -9.45
N ALA A 113 8.16 -2.71 -10.56
CA ALA A 113 8.73 -2.60 -11.90
C ALA A 113 9.50 -1.28 -12.08
N PHE A 114 8.94 -0.17 -11.60
CA PHE A 114 9.63 1.12 -11.63
C PHE A 114 10.93 1.10 -10.83
N LEU A 115 10.92 0.59 -9.59
CA LEU A 115 12.13 0.50 -8.76
C LEU A 115 13.21 -0.37 -9.43
N PHE A 116 12.81 -1.49 -10.04
CA PHE A 116 13.72 -2.37 -10.76
C PHE A 116 14.40 -1.65 -11.94
N VAL A 117 13.62 -0.96 -12.77
CA VAL A 117 14.13 -0.22 -13.94
C VAL A 117 14.99 0.98 -13.49
N ALA A 118 14.54 1.74 -12.50
CA ALA A 118 15.29 2.89 -11.97
C ALA A 118 16.64 2.47 -11.36
N GLY A 119 16.68 1.32 -10.66
CA GLY A 119 17.92 0.77 -10.12
C GLY A 119 18.93 0.37 -11.20
N ARG A 120 18.46 -0.17 -12.34
CA ARG A 120 19.31 -0.51 -13.49
C ARG A 120 19.89 0.72 -14.20
N MET A 121 19.18 1.84 -14.16
CA MET A 121 19.60 3.11 -14.79
C MET A 121 20.41 4.02 -13.86
N ALA A 122 20.89 3.52 -12.71
CA ALA A 122 21.63 4.27 -11.68
C ALA A 122 20.88 5.50 -11.11
N TRP A 123 19.57 5.58 -11.27
CA TRP A 123 18.75 6.68 -10.74
C TRP A 123 18.58 6.68 -9.23
N LEU A 124 18.82 5.54 -8.59
CA LEU A 124 18.67 5.35 -7.15
C LEU A 124 19.95 5.71 -6.36
N GLY A 125 21.04 6.07 -7.06
CA GLY A 125 22.39 6.20 -6.49
C GLY A 125 23.06 7.56 -6.67
N GLN A 126 22.31 8.65 -6.84
CA GLN A 126 22.84 10.03 -6.78
C GLN A 126 22.25 10.80 -5.62
#